data_AF-A0A529Y2X5-F1
#
_entry.id   AF-A0A529Y2X5-F1
#
_cell.length_a   1.000
_cell.length_b   1.000
_cell.length_c   1.000
_cell.angle_alpha   90.00
_cell.angle_beta   90.00
_cell.angle_gamma   90.00
#
_symmetry.space_group_name_H-M   'P 1'
#
loop_
_entity.id
_entity.type
_entity.pdbx_description
1 polymer ?
#
loop_
_entity_poly.entity_id
_entity_poly.type
_entity_poly.pdbx_seq_one_letter_code
_entity_poly.pdbx_strand_id
1 'polypeptide(L)'
;PVLAVYPSDPDLIDAACRLVKLLDRPETIDVLAPLVEREILYRLLTGPHGATLRQMGTVDSHLNQVSRAIATIRNGFHTQLRIDEIAAASGMSASSLHAHFKAITRMTPLEYQKQLRLQEARRLMLADGANAGTAGFAVG
;
A
#
# COMPACT_ATOMS: atom_id res chain seq x y z
N PRO A 1 -11.52 17.32 -10.03
CA PRO A 1 -12.69 17.69 -9.21
C PRO A 1 -12.25 18.38 -7.92
N VAL A 2 -12.70 19.62 -7.68
CA VAL A 2 -12.41 20.35 -6.43
C VAL A 2 -13.19 19.66 -5.32
N LEU A 3 -12.46 19.09 -4.35
CA LEU A 3 -13.01 18.45 -3.15
C LEU A 3 -13.46 19.54 -2.16
N ALA A 4 -14.54 20.27 -2.50
CA ALA A 4 -15.20 21.29 -1.70
C ALA A 4 -14.34 22.52 -1.29
N VAL A 5 -15.01 23.66 -1.05
CA VAL A 5 -14.42 24.88 -0.47
C VAL A 5 -15.20 25.18 0.80
N TYR A 6 -14.52 25.15 1.94
CA TYR A 6 -15.08 25.46 3.26
C TYR A 6 -14.26 26.56 3.94
N PRO A 7 -14.82 27.27 4.93
CA PRO A 7 -14.07 28.23 5.72
C PRO A 7 -12.84 27.52 6.30
N SER A 8 -11.65 28.03 6.00
CA SER A 8 -10.42 27.38 6.41
C SER A 8 -10.32 27.39 7.93
N ASP A 9 -10.00 26.22 8.51
CA ASP A 9 -9.61 26.12 9.92
C ASP A 9 -8.35 27.00 10.12
N PRO A 10 -8.44 28.14 10.85
CA PRO A 10 -7.33 29.06 11.00
C PRO A 10 -6.10 28.40 11.63
N ASP A 11 -6.32 27.41 12.50
CA ASP A 11 -5.24 26.70 13.16
C ASP A 11 -4.55 25.69 12.22
N LEU A 12 -5.28 25.12 11.26
CA LEU A 12 -4.68 24.24 10.24
C LEU A 12 -3.78 25.06 9.31
N ILE A 13 -4.22 26.27 8.92
CA ILE A 13 -3.39 27.20 8.16
C ILE A 13 -2.15 27.57 8.98
N ASP A 14 -2.32 27.91 10.26
CA ASP A 14 -1.18 28.22 11.13
C ASP A 14 -0.19 27.07 11.23
N ALA A 15 -0.66 25.83 11.43
CA ALA A 15 0.20 24.65 11.49
C ALA A 15 0.97 24.42 10.17
N ALA A 16 0.29 24.57 9.02
CA ALA A 16 0.95 24.49 7.71
C ALA A 16 1.99 25.60 7.51
N CYS A 17 1.67 26.84 7.92
CA CYS A 17 2.62 27.96 7.90
C CYS A 17 3.82 27.70 8.82
N ARG A 18 3.61 27.12 10.01
CA ARG A 18 4.71 26.72 10.92
C ARG A 18 5.61 25.68 10.28
N LEU A 19 5.05 24.69 9.59
CA LEU A 19 5.82 23.67 8.88
C LEU A 19 6.74 24.28 7.80
N VAL A 20 6.20 25.21 6.99
CA VAL A 20 6.98 25.93 5.97
C VAL A 20 8.06 26.81 6.60
N LYS A 21 7.77 27.49 7.71
CA LYS A 21 8.75 28.33 8.43
C LYS A 21 9.92 27.54 9.02
N LEU A 22 9.82 26.21 9.18
CA LEU A 22 10.96 25.39 9.59
C LEU A 22 12.09 25.38 8.54
N LEU A 23 11.79 25.71 7.28
CA LEU A 23 12.82 25.89 6.25
C LEU A 23 13.79 27.03 6.57
N ASP A 24 13.37 28.02 7.37
CA ASP A 24 14.22 29.11 7.84
C ASP A 24 15.12 28.69 9.03
N ARG A 25 14.86 27.52 9.63
CA ARG A 25 15.58 26.98 10.82
C ARG A 25 15.79 25.46 10.69
N PRO A 26 16.60 25.02 9.71
CA PRO A 26 16.75 23.62 9.35
C PRO A 26 17.21 22.73 10.51
N GLU A 27 17.97 23.28 11.46
CA GLU A 27 18.43 22.59 12.68
C GLU A 27 17.28 22.12 13.60
N THR A 28 16.08 22.67 13.42
CA THR A 28 14.90 22.30 14.23
C THR A 28 13.96 21.33 13.53
N ILE A 29 14.17 21.05 12.23
CA ILE A 29 13.26 20.24 11.39
C ILE A 29 13.08 18.84 11.98
N ASP A 30 14.17 18.14 12.30
CA ASP A 30 14.11 16.74 12.75
C ASP A 30 13.26 16.55 14.02
N VAL A 31 13.18 17.60 14.85
CA VAL A 31 12.42 17.58 16.11
C VAL A 31 11.01 18.13 15.93
N LEU A 32 10.87 19.27 15.25
CA LEU A 32 9.61 20.01 15.18
C LEU A 32 8.71 19.56 14.03
N ALA A 33 9.25 19.20 12.87
CA ALA A 33 8.44 18.81 11.72
C ALA A 33 7.52 17.61 12.01
N PRO A 34 7.98 16.51 12.66
CA PRO A 34 7.09 15.39 12.99
C PRO A 34 5.95 15.77 13.95
N LEU A 35 6.14 16.78 14.80
CA LEU A 35 5.11 17.26 15.74
C LEU A 35 4.06 18.09 15.01
N VAL A 36 4.50 18.99 14.13
CA VAL A 36 3.62 19.83 13.31
C VAL A 36 2.85 18.98 12.30
N GLU A 37 3.48 17.99 11.68
CA GLU A 37 2.80 17.02 10.80
C GLU A 37 1.71 16.24 11.55
N ARG A 38 1.98 15.77 12.76
CA ARG A 38 0.97 15.11 13.61
C ARG A 38 -0.19 16.02 13.94
N GLU A 39 0.08 17.30 14.22
CA GLU A 39 -0.97 18.30 14.48
C GLU A 39 -1.86 18.49 13.24
N ILE A 40 -1.26 18.65 12.06
CA ILE A 40 -1.97 18.79 10.78
C ILE A 40 -2.84 17.55 10.52
N LEU A 41 -2.28 16.35 10.68
CA LEU A 41 -3.00 15.09 10.50
C LEU A 41 -4.16 14.96 11.48
N TYR A 42 -3.95 15.30 12.75
CA TYR A 42 -5.00 15.29 13.77
C TYR A 42 -6.15 16.21 13.36
N ARG A 43 -5.87 17.48 13.03
CA ARG A 43 -6.88 18.48 12.64
C ARG A 43 -7.65 18.08 11.39
N LEU A 44 -6.97 17.53 10.38
CA LEU A 44 -7.61 16.99 9.17
C LEU A 44 -8.55 15.82 9.49
N LEU A 45 -8.14 14.94 10.40
CA LEU A 45 -8.95 13.78 10.82
C LEU A 45 -10.08 14.16 11.78
N THR A 46 -9.94 15.17 12.62
CA THR A 46 -11.01 15.58 13.57
C THR A 46 -11.89 16.70 13.04
N GLY A 47 -11.47 17.38 11.97
CA GLY A 47 -12.21 18.47 11.35
C GLY A 47 -13.45 18.03 10.57
N PRO A 48 -14.15 18.98 9.92
CA PRO A 48 -15.42 18.76 9.23
C PRO A 48 -15.36 17.66 8.15
N HIS A 49 -14.19 17.46 7.54
CA HIS A 49 -13.94 16.45 6.51
C HIS A 49 -13.33 15.15 7.04
N GLY A 50 -13.16 15.03 8.36
CA GLY A 50 -12.47 13.91 8.99
C GLY A 50 -13.06 12.54 8.68
N ALA A 51 -14.39 12.43 8.56
CA ALA A 51 -15.05 11.17 8.21
C ALA A 51 -14.76 10.74 6.77
N THR A 52 -14.81 11.69 5.82
CA THR A 52 -14.49 11.46 4.41
C THR A 52 -13.01 11.15 4.21
N LEU A 53 -12.13 11.89 4.89
CA LEU A 53 -10.68 11.65 4.88
C LEU A 53 -10.31 10.31 5.51
N ARG A 54 -10.98 9.90 6.60
CA ARG A 54 -10.82 8.55 7.17
C ARG A 54 -11.26 7.48 6.18
N GLN A 55 -12.41 7.65 5.51
CA GLN A 55 -12.87 6.68 4.51
C GLN A 55 -11.92 6.59 3.32
N MET A 56 -11.48 7.72 2.78
CA MET A 56 -10.50 7.77 1.69
C MET A 56 -9.17 7.14 2.11
N GLY A 57 -8.64 7.54 3.27
CA GLY A 57 -7.42 6.98 3.83
C GLY A 57 -7.52 5.47 4.07
N THR A 58 -8.65 4.95 4.53
CA THR A 58 -8.83 3.49 4.71
C THR A 58 -8.86 2.75 3.37
N VAL A 59 -9.59 3.23 2.36
CA VAL A 59 -9.67 2.58 1.05
C VAL A 59 -8.33 2.65 0.31
N ASP A 60 -7.68 3.82 0.29
CA ASP A 60 -6.35 4.00 -0.29
C ASP A 60 -5.30 3.21 0.50
N SER A 61 -5.45 3.05 1.82
CA SER A 61 -4.54 2.21 2.62
C SER A 61 -4.68 0.73 2.27
N HIS A 62 -5.90 0.20 2.11
CA HIS A 62 -6.12 -1.20 1.78
C HIS A 62 -5.70 -1.53 0.35
N LEU A 63 -5.98 -0.64 -0.60
CA LEU A 63 -5.46 -0.76 -1.97
C LEU A 63 -3.92 -0.77 -1.96
N ASN A 64 -3.29 0.18 -1.27
CA ASN A 64 -1.83 0.21 -1.15
C ASN A 64 -1.25 -1.03 -0.44
N GLN A 65 -1.91 -1.51 0.62
CA GLN A 65 -1.54 -2.75 1.32
C GLN A 65 -1.63 -3.97 0.39
N VAL A 66 -2.69 -4.09 -0.40
CA VAL A 66 -2.84 -5.18 -1.38
C VAL A 66 -1.87 -5.03 -2.55
N SER A 67 -1.58 -3.82 -3.03
CA SER A 67 -0.54 -3.57 -4.03
C SER A 67 0.84 -4.01 -3.53
N ARG A 68 1.18 -3.74 -2.26
CA ARG A 68 2.40 -4.27 -1.63
C ARG A 68 2.39 -5.81 -1.57
N ALA A 69 1.27 -6.42 -1.18
CA ALA A 69 1.13 -7.88 -1.17
C ALA A 69 1.38 -8.47 -2.57
N ILE A 70 0.79 -7.89 -3.61
CA ILE A 70 0.98 -8.30 -5.01
C ILE A 70 2.45 -8.16 -5.43
N ALA A 71 3.12 -7.06 -5.07
CA ALA A 71 4.52 -6.85 -5.36
C ALA A 71 5.40 -7.92 -4.69
N THR A 72 5.14 -8.22 -3.42
CA THR A 72 5.83 -9.30 -2.68
C THR A 72 5.66 -10.65 -3.37
N ILE A 73 4.42 -11.00 -3.76
CA ILE A 73 4.15 -12.26 -4.47
C ILE A 73 4.87 -12.29 -5.83
N ARG A 74 4.85 -11.18 -6.58
CA ARG A 74 5.51 -11.10 -7.88
C ARG A 74 7.04 -11.18 -7.81
N ASN A 75 7.64 -10.70 -6.73
CA ASN A 75 9.09 -10.80 -6.57
C ASN A 75 9.52 -12.21 -6.13
N GLY A 76 8.66 -12.91 -5.38
CA GLY A 76 8.97 -14.22 -4.81
C GLY A 76 8.20 -15.40 -5.40
N PHE A 77 7.49 -15.24 -6.53
CA PHE A 77 6.54 -16.26 -7.01
C PHE A 77 7.18 -17.63 -7.22
N HIS A 78 8.45 -17.69 -7.63
CA HIS A 78 9.22 -18.91 -7.87
C HIS A 78 9.68 -19.63 -6.58
N THR A 79 9.43 -19.04 -5.41
CA THR A 79 9.80 -19.60 -4.10
C THR A 79 8.57 -19.99 -3.29
N GLN A 80 8.78 -20.78 -2.22
CA GLN A 80 7.73 -21.08 -1.27
C GLN A 80 7.49 -19.87 -0.35
N LEU A 81 6.42 -19.12 -0.62
CA LEU A 81 6.04 -17.95 0.19
C LEU A 81 5.14 -18.36 1.35
N ARG A 82 5.44 -17.90 2.56
CA ARG A 82 4.55 -18.07 3.71
C ARG A 82 3.53 -16.94 3.75
N ILE A 83 2.29 -17.26 4.11
CA ILE A 83 1.23 -16.25 4.21
C ILE A 83 1.58 -15.14 5.21
N ASP A 84 2.25 -15.49 6.30
CA ASP A 84 2.68 -14.56 7.35
C ASP A 84 3.70 -13.55 6.84
N GLU A 85 4.60 -13.95 5.93
CA GLU A 85 5.61 -13.06 5.32
C GLU A 85 4.94 -12.03 4.40
N ILE A 86 3.97 -12.46 3.60
CA ILE A 86 3.19 -11.57 2.73
C ILE A 86 2.38 -10.59 3.57
N ALA A 87 1.78 -11.08 4.66
CA ALA A 87 0.98 -10.26 5.57
C ALA A 87 1.86 -9.20 6.25
N ALA A 88 3.00 -9.60 6.81
CA ALA A 88 3.96 -8.70 7.44
C ALA A 88 4.49 -7.63 6.46
N ALA A 89 4.93 -8.02 5.25
CA ALA A 89 5.42 -7.10 4.23
C ALA A 89 4.36 -6.08 3.77
N SER A 90 3.08 -6.43 3.92
CA SER A 90 1.96 -5.58 3.54
C SER A 90 1.43 -4.73 4.70
N GLY A 91 1.89 -4.95 5.93
CA GLY A 91 1.38 -4.30 7.15
C GLY A 91 0.01 -4.82 7.58
N MET A 92 -0.26 -6.11 7.35
CA MET A 92 -1.55 -6.76 7.58
C MET A 92 -1.38 -8.00 8.47
N SER A 93 -2.46 -8.38 9.16
CA SER A 93 -2.60 -9.74 9.69
C SER A 93 -2.95 -10.72 8.56
N ALA A 94 -2.74 -12.02 8.76
CA ALA A 94 -3.09 -13.02 7.74
C ALA A 94 -4.58 -13.00 7.35
N SER A 95 -5.48 -12.80 8.33
CA SER A 95 -6.92 -12.71 8.08
C SER A 95 -7.30 -11.47 7.28
N SER A 96 -6.74 -10.30 7.61
CA SER A 96 -6.98 -9.05 6.86
C SER A 96 -6.41 -9.13 5.45
N LEU A 97 -5.22 -9.71 5.27
CA LEU A 97 -4.65 -9.99 3.95
C LEU A 97 -5.63 -10.83 3.11
N HIS A 98 -6.13 -11.96 3.63
CA HIS A 98 -7.07 -12.79 2.88
C HIS A 98 -8.35 -12.04 2.49
N ALA A 99 -8.95 -11.30 3.42
CA ALA A 99 -10.18 -10.56 3.18
C ALA A 99 -10.00 -9.46 2.12
N HIS A 100 -9.02 -8.58 2.29
CA HIS A 100 -8.79 -7.45 1.39
C HIS A 100 -8.26 -7.90 0.03
N PHE A 101 -7.33 -8.86 0.00
CA PHE A 101 -6.79 -9.38 -1.25
C PHE A 101 -7.90 -10.04 -2.08
N LYS A 102 -8.80 -10.82 -1.46
CA LYS A 102 -9.95 -11.42 -2.15
C LYS A 102 -10.99 -10.39 -2.59
N ALA A 103 -11.25 -9.36 -1.77
CA ALA A 103 -12.17 -8.29 -2.14
C ALA A 103 -11.71 -7.54 -3.40
N ILE A 104 -10.40 -7.33 -3.54
CA ILE A 104 -9.82 -6.53 -4.65
C ILE A 104 -9.49 -7.40 -5.86
N THR A 105 -8.83 -8.54 -5.67
CA THR A 105 -8.35 -9.39 -6.78
C THR A 105 -9.31 -10.51 -7.17
N ARG A 106 -10.36 -10.74 -6.36
CA ARG A 106 -11.29 -11.89 -6.44
C ARG A 106 -10.64 -13.26 -6.19
N MET A 107 -9.39 -13.27 -5.74
CA MET A 107 -8.60 -14.49 -5.49
C MET A 107 -7.94 -14.41 -4.11
N THR A 108 -7.53 -15.55 -3.57
CA THR A 108 -6.62 -15.57 -2.42
C THR A 108 -5.17 -15.32 -2.86
N PRO A 109 -4.27 -14.86 -1.95
CA PRO A 109 -2.85 -14.66 -2.28
C PRO A 109 -2.18 -15.89 -2.91
N LEU A 110 -2.50 -17.10 -2.42
CA LEU A 110 -1.93 -18.35 -2.93
C LEU A 110 -2.50 -18.74 -4.30
N GLU A 111 -3.78 -18.50 -4.55
CA GLU A 111 -4.37 -18.70 -5.89
C GLU A 111 -3.74 -17.74 -6.90
N TYR A 112 -3.50 -16.48 -6.51
CA TYR A 112 -2.80 -15.51 -7.34
C TYR A 112 -1.38 -15.94 -7.66
N GLN A 113 -0.61 -16.45 -6.69
CA GLN A 113 0.72 -17.00 -6.91
C GLN A 113 0.70 -18.16 -7.92
N LYS A 114 -0.24 -19.10 -7.78
CA LYS A 114 -0.38 -20.23 -8.71
C LYS A 114 -0.70 -19.76 -10.13
N GLN A 115 -1.62 -18.81 -10.27
CA GLN A 115 -1.96 -18.25 -11.57
C GLN A 115 -0.75 -17.55 -12.20
N LEU A 116 0.02 -16.80 -11.41
CA LEU A 116 1.23 -16.13 -11.88
C LEU A 116 2.29 -17.14 -12.38
N ARG A 117 2.52 -18.24 -11.62
CA ARG A 117 3.41 -19.33 -12.05
C ARG A 117 2.96 -19.96 -13.37
N LEU A 118 1.66 -20.22 -13.52
CA LEU A 118 1.12 -20.80 -14.75
C LEU A 118 1.27 -19.85 -15.95
N GLN A 119 1.04 -18.56 -15.75
CA GLN A 119 1.24 -17.54 -16.79
C GLN A 119 2.71 -17.47 -17.21
N GLU A 120 3.63 -17.51 -16.27
CA GLU A 120 5.06 -17.45 -16.56
C GLU A 120 5.58 -18.74 -17.20
N ALA A 121 5.12 -19.91 -16.75
CA ALA A 121 5.45 -21.18 -17.40
C ALA A 121 4.95 -21.20 -18.86
N ARG A 122 3.73 -20.71 -19.10
CA ARG A 122 3.19 -20.55 -20.45
C ARG A 122 4.04 -19.57 -21.28
N ARG A 123 4.51 -18.48 -20.69
CA ARG A 123 5.40 -17.51 -21.35
C ARG A 123 6.70 -18.19 -21.79
N LEU A 124 7.36 -18.93 -20.89
CA LEU A 124 8.60 -19.66 -21.19
C LEU A 124 8.41 -20.70 -22.31
N MET A 125 7.28 -21.40 -22.31
CA MET A 125 6.99 -22.41 -23.34
C MET A 125 6.75 -21.78 -24.72
N LEU A 126 6.01 -20.67 -24.78
CA LEU A 126 5.61 -20.06 -26.05
C LEU A 126 6.66 -19.10 -26.63
N ALA A 127 7.36 -18.35 -25.77
CA ALA A 127 8.34 -17.36 -26.20
C ALA A 127 9.75 -17.94 -26.29
N ASP A 128 10.12 -18.77 -25.32
CA ASP A 128 11.49 -19.26 -25.14
C ASP A 128 11.65 -20.73 -25.56
N GLY A 129 10.57 -21.37 -26.06
CA GLY A 129 10.59 -22.75 -26.56
C GLY A 129 10.84 -23.81 -25.48
N ALA A 130 10.71 -23.46 -24.21
CA ALA A 130 10.94 -24.38 -23.10
C ALA A 130 9.95 -25.55 -23.13
N ASN A 131 10.39 -26.75 -22.79
CA ASN A 131 9.49 -27.87 -22.58
C ASN A 131 8.77 -27.75 -21.22
N ALA A 132 7.66 -28.47 -21.06
CA ALA A 132 6.83 -28.39 -19.86
C ALA A 132 7.59 -28.70 -18.55
N GLY A 133 8.54 -29.64 -18.57
CA GLY A 133 9.36 -29.97 -17.41
C GLY A 133 10.29 -28.83 -17.01
N THR A 134 10.99 -28.24 -17.99
CA THR A 134 11.87 -27.09 -17.76
C THR A 134 11.11 -25.85 -17.30
N ALA A 135 9.94 -25.57 -17.89
CA ALA A 135 9.10 -24.44 -17.51
C ALA A 135 8.51 -24.62 -16.10
N GLY A 136 8.06 -25.84 -15.76
CA GLY A 136 7.55 -26.15 -14.42
C GLY A 136 8.61 -26.00 -13.33
N PHE A 137 9.84 -26.47 -13.59
CA PHE A 137 10.94 -26.30 -12.63
C PHE A 137 11.33 -24.84 -12.44
N ALA A 138 11.31 -24.03 -13.50
CA ALA A 138 11.70 -22.62 -13.45
C ALA A 138 10.74 -21.73 -12.63
N VAL A 139 9.45 -22.10 -12.54
CA VAL A 139 8.45 -21.32 -11.80
C VAL A 139 8.17 -21.84 -10.38
N GLY A 140 8.82 -22.93 -9.99
CA GLY A 140 8.74 -23.57 -8.66
C GLY A 140 7.39 -24.22 -8.34
#